data_AF-A0A537VCP9-F1
#
_entry.id   AF-A0A537VCP9-F1
#
_cell.length_a   1.000
_cell.length_b   1.000
_cell.length_c   1.000
_cell.angle_alpha   90.00
_cell.angle_beta   90.00
_cell.angle_gamma   90.00
#
_symmetry.space_group_name_H-M   'P 1'
#
loop_
_entity.id
_entity.type
_entity.pdbx_description
1 polymer ?
#
loop_
_entity_poly.entity_id
_entity_poly.type
_entity_poly.pdbx_seq_one_letter_code
_entity_poly.pdbx_strand_id
1 'polypeptide(L)'
;MRTTEILPEVNVIDAILLFRRFGIDVTGMAPETLREARRQLIHRHHPDRGGNLDTAQSINAAFDLLKDGVPKYRGSPFALGSFRRTHQNRRDQLLAVKLCYPEYPEWVWAGCSGDVPGRADIAVQDFTDINFIKKSMWELSGQSEYEYTIWGFDGRIFRGHVAVFGAPKAFNYMADAMATFQTRGSNRYECRAVFVHEEASRDLYLIYADGKHRGDAPVKMKHYSFNLNPGNDVDFVRELPDLLDRLKEDNRSLGARTDTASAA
;
A
#
# COMPACT_ATOMS: atom_id res chain seq x y z
N MET A 1 -32.41 25.08 -24.99
CA MET A 1 -31.78 24.11 -24.08
C MET A 1 -30.38 24.63 -23.76
N ARG A 2 -30.13 25.08 -22.53
CA ARG A 2 -28.78 25.52 -22.12
C ARG A 2 -27.96 24.27 -21.83
N THR A 3 -27.01 23.97 -22.69
CA THR A 3 -25.96 22.98 -22.47
C THR A 3 -25.18 23.42 -21.23
N THR A 4 -25.40 22.71 -20.13
CA THR A 4 -24.59 22.90 -18.92
C THR A 4 -23.25 22.26 -19.25
N GLU A 5 -22.24 23.09 -19.54
CA GLU A 5 -20.85 22.63 -19.56
C GLU A 5 -20.55 22.05 -18.18
N ILE A 6 -20.42 20.72 -18.12
CA ILE A 6 -19.91 20.03 -16.94
C ILE A 6 -18.43 20.37 -16.91
N LEU A 7 -18.10 21.46 -16.20
CA LEU A 7 -16.74 21.85 -15.93
C LEU A 7 -16.01 20.65 -15.32
N PRO A 8 -14.78 20.33 -15.77
CA PRO A 8 -14.00 19.23 -15.21
C PRO A 8 -13.84 19.46 -13.70
N GLU A 9 -14.02 18.40 -12.90
CA GLU A 9 -13.78 18.34 -11.45
C GLU A 9 -12.30 18.71 -11.15
N VAL A 10 -11.93 19.99 -11.19
CA VAL A 10 -10.88 20.52 -10.32
C VAL A 10 -11.52 20.50 -8.94
N ASN A 11 -11.30 19.38 -8.27
CA ASN A 11 -12.30 18.78 -7.42
C ASN A 11 -12.25 19.42 -6.04
N VAL A 12 -13.42 19.68 -5.46
CA VAL A 12 -13.62 20.08 -4.05
C VAL A 12 -12.70 19.30 -3.08
N ILE A 13 -12.31 18.07 -3.43
CA ILE A 13 -11.33 17.29 -2.70
C ILE A 13 -9.95 17.93 -2.67
N ASP A 14 -9.37 18.36 -3.79
CA ASP A 14 -8.03 18.98 -3.81
C ASP A 14 -8.00 20.24 -2.96
N ALA A 15 -9.10 20.99 -2.93
CA ALA A 15 -9.28 22.11 -2.03
C ALA A 15 -9.26 21.67 -0.56
N ILE A 16 -10.03 20.63 -0.17
CA ILE A 16 -10.02 20.08 1.19
C ILE A 16 -8.62 19.57 1.57
N LEU A 17 -7.95 18.86 0.66
CA LEU A 17 -6.60 18.33 0.83
C LEU A 17 -5.57 19.45 1.02
N LEU A 18 -5.69 20.56 0.29
CA LEU A 18 -4.84 21.74 0.49
C LEU A 18 -4.98 22.31 1.91
N PHE A 19 -6.20 22.47 2.43
CA PHE A 19 -6.39 22.93 3.80
C PHE A 19 -5.84 21.94 4.83
N ARG A 20 -6.02 20.63 4.61
CA ARG A 20 -5.46 19.57 5.48
C ARG A 20 -3.94 19.59 5.50
N ARG A 21 -3.28 19.86 4.37
CA ARG A 21 -1.82 20.05 4.30
C ARG A 21 -1.33 21.19 5.21
N PHE A 22 -2.17 22.19 5.49
CA PHE A 22 -1.87 23.25 6.45
C PHE A 22 -2.37 22.96 7.88
N GLY A 23 -2.77 21.71 8.15
CA GLY A 23 -3.24 21.26 9.46
C GLY A 23 -4.69 21.61 9.78
N ILE A 24 -5.51 22.01 8.79
CA ILE A 24 -6.90 22.39 9.00
C ILE A 24 -7.82 21.44 8.23
N ASP A 25 -8.60 20.61 8.93
CA ASP A 25 -9.68 19.85 8.29
C ASP A 25 -10.93 20.73 8.16
N VAL A 26 -11.16 21.25 6.95
CA VAL A 26 -12.31 22.13 6.65
C VAL A 26 -13.63 21.39 6.46
N THR A 27 -13.59 20.06 6.49
CA THR A 27 -14.73 19.18 6.24
C THR A 27 -15.93 19.50 7.13
N GLY A 28 -17.10 19.72 6.50
CA GLY A 28 -18.35 19.98 7.20
C GLY A 28 -18.37 21.29 8.02
N MET A 29 -17.36 22.15 7.85
CA MET A 29 -17.33 23.47 8.46
C MET A 29 -18.43 24.35 7.89
N ALA A 30 -18.96 25.23 8.76
CA ALA A 30 -19.81 26.31 8.31
C ALA A 30 -19.00 27.33 7.48
N PRO A 31 -19.63 28.05 6.52
CA PRO A 31 -18.94 29.02 5.67
C PRO A 31 -18.12 30.07 6.44
N GLU A 32 -18.61 30.52 7.60
CA GLU A 32 -17.88 31.50 8.43
C GLU A 32 -16.60 30.92 9.03
N THR A 33 -16.64 29.67 9.49
CA THR A 33 -15.47 28.98 10.02
C THR A 33 -14.43 28.74 8.93
N LEU A 34 -14.87 28.39 7.72
CA LEU A 34 -13.99 28.27 6.54
C LEU A 34 -13.35 29.61 6.18
N ARG A 35 -14.09 30.73 6.21
CA ARG A 35 -13.54 32.07 5.97
C ARG A 35 -12.46 32.42 6.97
N GLU A 36 -12.66 32.08 8.24
CA GLU A 36 -11.68 32.34 9.29
C GLU A 36 -10.42 31.48 9.11
N ALA A 37 -10.58 30.18 8.81
CA ALA A 37 -9.46 29.31 8.46
C ALA A 37 -8.64 29.85 7.28
N ARG A 38 -9.31 30.28 6.20
CA ARG A 38 -8.65 30.94 5.06
C ARG A 38 -7.94 32.22 5.49
N ARG A 39 -8.56 33.06 6.33
CA ARG A 39 -7.96 34.31 6.81
C ARG A 39 -6.67 34.07 7.58
N GLN A 40 -6.65 33.06 8.45
CA GLN A 40 -5.48 32.66 9.22
C GLN A 40 -4.34 32.16 8.31
N LEU A 41 -4.66 31.31 7.33
CA LEU A 41 -3.67 30.81 6.37
C LEU A 41 -3.11 31.92 5.48
N ILE A 42 -3.96 32.79 4.94
CA ILE A 42 -3.51 33.93 4.14
C ILE A 42 -2.66 34.88 4.99
N HIS A 43 -3.04 35.13 6.25
CA HIS A 43 -2.22 35.96 7.14
C HIS A 43 -0.80 35.37 7.31
N ARG A 44 -0.66 34.05 7.43
CA ARG A 44 0.62 33.36 7.58
C ARG A 44 1.44 33.27 6.28
N HIS A 45 0.78 33.09 5.14
CA HIS A 45 1.43 32.80 3.86
C HIS A 45 1.43 33.97 2.86
N HIS A 46 1.02 35.17 3.27
CA HIS A 46 1.04 36.36 2.41
C HIS A 46 2.48 36.74 1.99
N PRO A 47 2.72 37.13 0.72
CA PRO A 47 4.04 37.59 0.26
C PRO A 47 4.66 38.69 1.13
N ASP A 48 3.87 39.69 1.50
CA ASP A 48 4.31 40.81 2.35
C ASP A 48 4.76 40.40 3.77
N ARG A 49 4.52 39.14 4.16
CA ARG A 49 4.94 38.57 5.45
C ARG A 49 5.97 37.46 5.30
N GLY A 50 6.65 37.40 4.15
CA GLY A 50 7.66 36.39 3.85
C GLY A 50 7.08 35.06 3.36
N GLY A 51 5.80 35.03 2.98
CA GLY A 51 5.16 33.87 2.35
C GLY A 51 5.36 33.82 0.83
N ASN A 52 4.76 32.81 0.19
CA ASN A 52 4.84 32.60 -1.27
C ASN A 52 3.51 33.00 -1.94
N LEU A 53 3.59 33.81 -3.01
CA LEU A 53 2.45 34.22 -3.82
C LEU A 53 1.64 33.03 -4.35
N ASP A 54 2.31 31.99 -4.85
CA ASP A 54 1.67 30.79 -5.39
C ASP A 54 0.85 30.05 -4.32
N THR A 55 1.37 30.03 -3.08
CA THR A 55 0.69 29.44 -1.94
C THR A 55 -0.55 30.24 -1.55
N ALA A 56 -0.43 31.57 -1.50
CA ALA A 56 -1.56 32.46 -1.20
C ALA A 56 -2.67 32.35 -2.28
N GLN A 57 -2.28 32.26 -3.56
CA GLN A 57 -3.21 32.04 -4.67
C GLN A 57 -3.91 30.68 -4.56
N SER A 58 -3.17 29.62 -4.25
CA SER A 58 -3.73 28.27 -4.06
C SER A 58 -4.76 28.22 -2.93
N ILE A 59 -4.48 28.87 -1.79
CA ILE A 59 -5.43 28.96 -0.66
C ILE A 59 -6.72 29.68 -1.08
N ASN A 60 -6.61 30.77 -1.84
CA ASN A 60 -7.77 31.51 -2.32
C ASN A 60 -8.60 30.70 -3.31
N ALA A 61 -7.96 30.04 -4.28
CA ALA A 61 -8.63 29.18 -5.24
C ALA A 61 -9.36 28.01 -4.54
N ALA A 62 -8.73 27.38 -3.55
CA ALA A 62 -9.35 26.34 -2.75
C ALA A 62 -10.55 26.86 -1.94
N PHE A 63 -10.43 28.05 -1.33
CA PHE A 63 -11.55 28.68 -0.64
C PHE A 63 -12.72 28.98 -1.59
N ASP A 64 -12.45 29.48 -2.80
CA ASP A 64 -13.47 29.78 -3.79
C ASP A 64 -14.27 28.55 -4.22
N LEU A 65 -13.64 27.36 -4.22
CA LEU A 65 -14.32 26.09 -4.48
C LEU A 65 -15.19 25.60 -3.29
N LEU A 66 -14.90 26.05 -2.07
CA LEU A 66 -15.52 25.55 -0.84
C LEU A 66 -16.51 26.51 -0.19
N LYS A 67 -16.49 27.79 -0.56
CA LYS A 67 -17.22 28.88 0.13
C LYS A 67 -18.73 28.71 0.19
N ASP A 68 -19.33 27.97 -0.76
CA ASP A 68 -20.78 27.77 -0.86
C ASP A 68 -21.26 26.50 -0.14
N GLY A 69 -20.35 25.77 0.51
CA GLY A 69 -20.68 24.64 1.35
C GLY A 69 -19.56 23.60 1.35
N VAL A 70 -19.01 23.30 2.53
CA VAL A 70 -18.03 22.23 2.65
C VAL A 70 -18.74 20.90 2.87
N PRO A 71 -18.49 19.88 2.03
CA PRO A 71 -19.07 18.56 2.24
C PRO A 71 -18.78 18.03 3.65
N LYS A 72 -19.81 17.50 4.31
CA LYS A 72 -19.66 16.77 5.59
C LYS A 72 -19.04 15.40 5.32
N TYR A 73 -17.73 15.36 5.12
CA TYR A 73 -16.97 14.15 4.84
C TYR A 73 -16.01 13.75 5.98
N ARG A 74 -16.53 13.13 7.05
CA ARG A 74 -15.71 12.72 8.21
C ARG A 74 -14.86 11.45 7.97
N GLY A 75 -14.44 11.21 6.73
CA GLY A 75 -13.71 10.01 6.33
C GLY A 75 -12.33 10.32 5.73
N SER A 76 -11.61 9.25 5.40
CA SER A 76 -10.35 9.31 4.65
C SER A 76 -10.59 9.74 3.19
N PRO A 77 -9.77 10.60 2.54
CA PRO A 77 -10.02 11.11 1.17
C PRO A 77 -10.48 10.08 0.13
N PHE A 78 -10.11 8.81 0.29
CA PHE A 78 -10.41 7.70 -0.61
C PHE A 78 -11.84 7.13 -0.57
N ALA A 79 -12.66 7.41 0.46
CA ALA A 79 -14.08 7.02 0.45
C ALA A 79 -14.97 8.03 -0.28
N LEU A 80 -14.37 9.10 -0.82
CA LEU A 80 -15.02 9.96 -1.80
C LEU A 80 -14.88 9.32 -3.19
N GLY A 81 -16.01 8.92 -3.78
CA GLY A 81 -16.04 8.38 -5.14
C GLY A 81 -15.41 9.33 -6.17
N SER A 82 -15.44 10.64 -5.91
CA SER A 82 -14.82 11.66 -6.76
C SER A 82 -13.28 11.68 -6.67
N PHE A 83 -12.67 11.28 -5.55
CA PHE A 83 -11.20 11.14 -5.43
C PHE A 83 -10.69 10.05 -6.36
N ARG A 84 -11.37 8.89 -6.37
CA ARG A 84 -11.04 7.75 -7.24
C ARG A 84 -11.28 8.07 -8.73
N ARG A 85 -12.19 9.00 -9.04
CA ARG A 85 -12.41 9.48 -10.43
C ARG A 85 -11.30 10.42 -10.89
N THR A 86 -10.85 11.32 -10.02
CA THR A 86 -9.78 12.29 -10.31
C THR A 86 -8.40 11.60 -10.36
N HIS A 87 -8.11 10.71 -9.42
CA HIS A 87 -6.86 9.95 -9.35
C HIS A 87 -7.10 8.51 -9.77
N GLN A 88 -6.98 8.26 -11.08
CA GLN A 88 -7.42 7.01 -11.70
C GLN A 88 -6.51 5.82 -11.37
N ASN A 89 -5.22 6.07 -11.12
CA ASN A 89 -4.26 5.03 -10.76
C ASN A 89 -3.78 5.20 -9.30
N ARG A 90 -3.24 4.11 -8.74
CA ARG A 90 -2.75 4.08 -7.37
C ARG A 90 -1.68 5.14 -7.12
N ARG A 91 -0.73 5.29 -8.05
CA ARG A 91 0.41 6.20 -7.88
C ARG A 91 -0.06 7.63 -7.68
N ASP A 92 -1.02 8.09 -8.47
CA ASP A 92 -1.61 9.42 -8.35
C ASP A 92 -2.35 9.59 -7.03
N GLN A 93 -3.08 8.56 -6.60
CA GLN A 93 -3.77 8.56 -5.30
C GLN A 93 -2.76 8.67 -4.15
N LEU A 94 -1.67 7.91 -4.21
CA LEU A 94 -0.60 7.92 -3.20
C LEU A 94 0.07 9.29 -3.11
N LEU A 95 0.45 9.87 -4.24
CA LEU A 95 1.07 11.20 -4.31
C LEU A 95 0.18 12.29 -3.73
N ALA A 96 -1.11 12.30 -4.08
CA ALA A 96 -2.07 13.26 -3.57
C ALA A 96 -2.20 13.19 -2.03
N VAL A 97 -2.19 11.97 -1.47
CA VAL A 97 -2.37 11.81 -0.02
C VAL A 97 -1.09 12.10 0.76
N LYS A 98 0.09 11.74 0.25
CA LYS A 98 1.37 12.12 0.89
C LYS A 98 1.51 13.62 1.08
N LEU A 99 1.04 14.42 0.11
CA LEU A 99 1.04 15.88 0.23
C LEU A 99 0.24 16.39 1.43
N CYS A 100 -0.76 15.62 1.88
CA CYS A 100 -1.63 15.99 2.99
C CYS A 100 -1.08 15.56 4.35
N TYR A 101 -0.16 14.59 4.37
CA TYR A 101 0.36 13.96 5.57
C TYR A 101 1.88 13.79 5.48
N PRO A 102 2.64 14.91 5.33
CA PRO A 102 4.08 14.88 5.12
C PRO A 102 4.88 14.34 6.31
N GLU A 103 4.26 14.24 7.49
CA GLU A 103 4.85 13.68 8.70
C GLU A 103 4.99 12.15 8.67
N TYR A 104 4.25 11.47 7.80
CA TYR A 104 4.30 10.02 7.68
C TYR A 104 5.47 9.58 6.79
N PRO A 105 6.34 8.67 7.26
CA PRO A 105 7.41 8.12 6.44
C PRO A 105 6.89 7.43 5.18
N GLU A 106 7.66 7.49 4.10
CA GLU A 106 7.31 6.93 2.79
C GLU A 106 6.80 5.48 2.84
N TRP A 107 7.51 4.62 3.56
CA TRP A 107 7.24 3.18 3.62
C TRP A 107 5.90 2.80 4.28
N VAL A 108 5.29 3.67 5.10
CA VAL A 108 4.02 3.33 5.78
C VAL A 108 2.84 3.24 4.82
N TRP A 109 2.96 3.89 3.66
CA TRP A 109 1.88 4.05 2.68
C TRP A 109 1.60 2.82 1.83
N ALA A 110 2.47 1.81 1.87
CA ALA A 110 2.26 0.55 1.17
C ALA A 110 0.98 -0.16 1.68
N GLY A 111 0.12 -0.60 0.77
CA GLY A 111 -1.17 -1.26 1.05
C GLY A 111 -2.30 -0.34 1.49
N CYS A 112 -2.09 0.98 1.55
CA CYS A 112 -3.13 1.92 1.92
C CYS A 112 -4.09 2.19 0.76
N SER A 113 -5.16 1.39 0.66
CA SER A 113 -6.17 1.48 -0.40
C SER A 113 -7.45 2.18 0.05
N GLY A 114 -7.36 3.30 0.78
CA GLY A 114 -8.57 3.80 1.42
C GLY A 114 -8.39 4.69 2.63
N ASP A 115 -7.26 4.59 3.32
CA ASP A 115 -7.06 5.20 4.63
C ASP A 115 -5.67 5.80 4.77
N VAL A 116 -5.58 6.76 5.70
CA VAL A 116 -4.30 7.24 6.20
C VAL A 116 -3.65 6.08 6.97
N PRO A 117 -2.35 5.79 6.75
CA PRO A 117 -1.63 4.85 7.59
C PRO A 117 -1.92 5.14 9.06
N GLY A 118 -2.14 4.11 9.85
CA GLY A 118 -2.43 4.28 11.28
C GLY A 118 -1.21 4.79 12.03
N ARG A 119 -0.63 3.95 12.89
CA ARG A 119 0.59 4.27 13.61
C ARG A 119 1.81 3.91 12.77
N ALA A 120 2.81 4.79 12.73
CA ALA A 120 4.08 4.59 12.04
C ALA A 120 5.21 4.14 12.98
N ASP A 121 4.94 4.00 14.27
CA ASP A 121 5.90 3.49 15.24
C ASP A 121 6.21 2.00 14.97
N ILE A 122 7.47 1.67 15.20
CA ILE A 122 7.97 0.31 15.23
C ILE A 122 8.14 -0.04 16.70
N ALA A 123 7.29 -0.91 17.22
CA ALA A 123 7.33 -1.35 18.60
C ALA A 123 8.40 -2.43 18.80
N VAL A 124 8.60 -3.29 17.79
CA VAL A 124 9.58 -4.38 17.83
C VAL A 124 10.41 -4.38 16.54
N GLN A 125 11.73 -4.49 16.67
CA GLN A 125 12.64 -4.50 15.52
C GLN A 125 12.80 -5.91 14.93
N ASP A 126 11.68 -6.58 14.65
CA ASP A 126 11.67 -7.88 13.98
C ASP A 126 10.42 -8.04 13.11
N PHE A 127 10.33 -9.17 12.42
CA PHE A 127 9.22 -9.47 11.51
C PHE A 127 7.90 -9.85 12.19
N THR A 128 7.77 -9.70 13.50
CA THR A 128 6.46 -9.76 14.17
C THR A 128 5.75 -8.41 14.13
N ASP A 129 6.47 -7.33 13.78
CA ASP A 129 5.94 -5.98 13.60
C ASP A 129 5.80 -5.64 12.11
N ILE A 130 4.56 -5.34 11.68
CA ILE A 130 4.27 -5.01 10.27
C ILE A 130 4.98 -3.75 9.79
N ASN A 131 5.19 -2.76 10.67
CA ASN A 131 5.86 -1.52 10.31
C ASN A 131 7.36 -1.73 10.16
N PHE A 132 7.95 -2.63 10.96
CA PHE A 132 9.33 -3.05 10.75
C PHE A 132 9.49 -3.73 9.38
N ILE A 133 8.60 -4.67 9.04
CA ILE A 133 8.60 -5.32 7.72
C ILE A 133 8.55 -4.27 6.60
N LYS A 134 7.56 -3.37 6.61
CA LYS A 134 7.41 -2.35 5.57
C LYS A 134 8.66 -1.49 5.41
N LYS A 135 9.21 -0.99 6.53
CA LYS A 135 10.42 -0.17 6.52
C LYS A 135 11.61 -0.92 5.96
N SER A 136 11.87 -2.15 6.42
CA SER A 136 13.02 -2.94 5.97
C SER A 136 12.94 -3.28 4.48
N MET A 137 11.75 -3.61 3.95
CA MET A 137 11.59 -3.86 2.51
C MET A 137 11.85 -2.61 1.68
N TRP A 138 11.34 -1.47 2.13
CA TRP A 138 11.59 -0.18 1.47
C TRP A 138 13.08 0.15 1.43
N GLU A 139 13.80 0.02 2.56
CA GLU A 139 15.25 0.24 2.61
C GLU A 139 16.02 -0.72 1.69
N LEU A 140 15.72 -2.03 1.75
CA LEU A 140 16.39 -3.05 0.93
C LEU A 140 16.11 -2.88 -0.57
N SER A 141 14.91 -2.39 -0.92
CA SER A 141 14.55 -2.07 -2.30
C SER A 141 15.38 -0.91 -2.88
N GLY A 142 16.07 -0.14 -2.03
CA GLY A 142 16.67 1.13 -2.43
C GLY A 142 15.63 2.24 -2.53
N GLN A 143 14.63 2.20 -1.64
CA GLN A 143 13.54 3.16 -1.55
C GLN A 143 12.64 3.19 -2.81
N SER A 144 12.39 2.02 -3.38
CA SER A 144 11.45 1.86 -4.47
C SER A 144 10.02 2.23 -4.03
N GLU A 145 9.19 2.67 -4.97
CA GLU A 145 7.74 2.87 -4.77
C GLU A 145 6.91 1.76 -5.44
N TYR A 146 7.54 0.68 -5.95
CA TYR A 146 6.80 -0.47 -6.47
C TYR A 146 6.19 -1.26 -5.31
N GLU A 147 4.86 -1.34 -5.28
CA GLU A 147 4.12 -2.03 -4.23
C GLU A 147 4.00 -3.53 -4.56
N TYR A 148 4.37 -4.36 -3.58
CA TYR A 148 4.24 -5.81 -3.63
C TYR A 148 3.35 -6.25 -2.48
N THR A 149 2.45 -7.20 -2.76
CA THR A 149 1.68 -7.89 -1.71
C THR A 149 2.28 -9.26 -1.47
N ILE A 150 2.73 -9.50 -0.25
CA ILE A 150 3.30 -10.76 0.20
C ILE A 150 2.18 -11.58 0.86
N TRP A 151 2.03 -12.83 0.49
CA TRP A 151 0.99 -13.74 0.95
C TRP A 151 1.59 -14.99 1.60
N GLY A 152 1.10 -15.34 2.79
CA GLY A 152 1.48 -16.58 3.46
C GLY A 152 0.40 -17.66 3.34
N PHE A 153 0.81 -18.86 2.95
CA PHE A 153 -0.06 -20.03 2.77
C PHE A 153 0.32 -21.13 3.75
N ASP A 154 -0.67 -21.68 4.46
CA ASP A 154 -0.45 -22.69 5.50
C ASP A 154 -0.57 -24.14 5.00
N GLY A 155 -0.83 -24.34 3.70
CA GLY A 155 -1.15 -25.66 3.15
C GLY A 155 -2.63 -25.90 2.91
N ARG A 156 -3.51 -25.00 3.35
CA ARG A 156 -4.96 -25.09 3.14
C ARG A 156 -5.53 -23.78 2.65
N ILE A 157 -5.17 -22.67 3.28
CA ILE A 157 -5.65 -21.33 2.95
C ILE A 157 -4.55 -20.28 3.09
N PHE A 158 -4.78 -19.13 2.48
CA PHE A 158 -3.96 -17.94 2.74
C PHE A 158 -4.36 -17.32 4.09
N ARG A 159 -3.39 -17.15 4.99
CA ARG A 159 -3.64 -16.71 6.39
C ARG A 159 -3.56 -15.20 6.61
N GLY A 160 -3.03 -14.48 5.64
CA GLY A 160 -2.90 -13.03 5.68
C GLY A 160 -1.98 -12.54 4.57
N HIS A 161 -1.86 -11.21 4.49
CA HIS A 161 -0.93 -10.56 3.57
C HIS A 161 -0.31 -9.32 4.21
N VAL A 162 0.85 -8.94 3.70
CA VAL A 162 1.50 -7.66 4.01
C VAL A 162 1.86 -7.01 2.69
N ALA A 163 1.39 -5.78 2.49
CA ALA A 163 1.80 -4.95 1.37
C ALA A 163 3.00 -4.09 1.77
N VAL A 164 4.00 -4.05 0.89
CA VAL A 164 5.27 -3.34 1.11
C VAL A 164 5.69 -2.63 -0.17
N PHE A 165 6.42 -1.54 -0.04
CA PHE A 165 7.24 -1.06 -1.15
C PHE A 165 8.52 -1.90 -1.23
N GLY A 166 8.81 -2.44 -2.40
CA GLY A 166 9.76 -3.52 -2.54
C GLY A 166 10.38 -3.63 -3.93
N ALA A 167 11.26 -4.62 -4.10
CA ALA A 167 11.86 -4.96 -5.38
C ALA A 167 12.22 -6.46 -5.41
N PRO A 168 12.36 -7.08 -6.60
CA PRO A 168 12.70 -8.50 -6.73
C PRO A 168 13.94 -8.96 -5.95
N LYS A 169 14.96 -8.09 -5.86
CA LYS A 169 16.17 -8.36 -5.06
C LYS A 169 15.91 -8.63 -3.56
N ALA A 170 14.74 -8.23 -3.05
CA ALA A 170 14.34 -8.43 -1.67
C ALA A 170 13.44 -9.67 -1.47
N PHE A 171 13.14 -10.47 -2.51
CA PHE A 171 12.19 -11.58 -2.41
C PHE A 171 12.55 -12.62 -1.35
N ASN A 172 13.82 -12.99 -1.18
CA ASN A 172 14.22 -13.92 -0.11
C ASN A 172 13.91 -13.31 1.28
N TYR A 173 14.17 -12.02 1.45
CA TYR A 173 13.89 -11.31 2.70
C TYR A 173 12.38 -11.14 2.95
N MET A 174 11.58 -10.91 1.90
CA MET A 174 10.11 -10.92 1.96
C MET A 174 9.56 -12.27 2.41
N ALA A 175 10.16 -13.37 1.94
CA ALA A 175 9.79 -14.71 2.37
C ALA A 175 10.06 -14.91 3.88
N ASP A 176 11.23 -14.53 4.37
CA ASP A 176 11.56 -14.63 5.80
C ASP A 176 10.62 -13.79 6.66
N ALA A 177 10.30 -12.57 6.19
CA ALA A 177 9.38 -11.68 6.86
C ALA A 177 7.99 -12.29 6.99
N MET A 178 7.40 -12.79 5.90
CA MET A 178 6.07 -13.39 5.95
C MET A 178 6.06 -14.70 6.75
N ALA A 179 7.07 -15.56 6.56
CA ALA A 179 7.15 -16.81 7.31
C ALA A 179 7.24 -16.54 8.83
N THR A 180 8.04 -15.56 9.24
CA THR A 180 8.18 -15.16 10.64
C THR A 180 6.89 -14.49 11.15
N PHE A 181 6.32 -13.57 10.39
CA PHE A 181 5.08 -12.89 10.75
C PHE A 181 3.94 -13.88 10.99
N GLN A 182 3.76 -14.84 10.08
CA GLN A 182 2.72 -15.86 10.18
C GLN A 182 2.96 -16.88 11.30
N THR A 183 4.21 -17.29 11.54
CA THR A 183 4.50 -18.35 12.53
C THR A 183 4.70 -17.81 13.95
N ARG A 184 5.17 -16.56 14.11
CA ARG A 184 5.52 -15.97 15.40
C ARG A 184 4.67 -14.76 15.80
N GLY A 185 3.93 -14.17 14.86
CA GLY A 185 3.06 -13.04 15.11
C GLY A 185 1.85 -13.37 16.00
N SER A 186 0.87 -12.46 16.02
CA SER A 186 -0.30 -12.57 16.90
C SER A 186 -1.25 -13.70 16.53
N ASN A 187 -1.31 -14.11 15.25
CA ASN A 187 -2.16 -15.18 14.76
C ASN A 187 -1.32 -16.29 14.12
N ARG A 188 -0.86 -17.24 14.94
CA ARG A 188 0.19 -18.19 14.60
C ARG A 188 -0.33 -19.38 13.80
N TYR A 189 0.21 -19.54 12.59
CA TYR A 189 -0.02 -20.71 11.75
C TYR A 189 1.29 -21.20 11.13
N GLU A 190 1.31 -22.46 10.71
CA GLU A 190 2.37 -22.98 9.86
C GLU A 190 2.46 -22.14 8.57
N CYS A 191 3.67 -21.90 8.07
CA CYS A 191 3.90 -21.26 6.78
C CYS A 191 4.57 -22.26 5.84
N ARG A 192 3.76 -22.89 4.98
CA ARG A 192 4.24 -23.83 3.97
C ARG A 192 4.77 -23.13 2.73
N ALA A 193 4.19 -22.01 2.35
CA ALA A 193 4.64 -21.27 1.18
C ALA A 193 4.43 -19.76 1.34
N VAL A 194 5.30 -18.98 0.70
CA VAL A 194 5.16 -17.54 0.55
C VAL A 194 5.11 -17.18 -0.92
N PHE A 195 4.10 -16.38 -1.25
CA PHE A 195 3.89 -15.86 -2.59
C PHE A 195 3.97 -14.34 -2.58
N VAL A 196 4.30 -13.75 -3.73
CA VAL A 196 4.29 -12.31 -3.91
C VAL A 196 3.74 -11.96 -5.28
N HIS A 197 3.00 -10.86 -5.39
CA HIS A 197 2.68 -10.23 -6.67
C HIS A 197 2.87 -8.72 -6.56
N GLU A 198 3.21 -8.10 -7.69
CA GLU A 198 3.19 -6.65 -7.82
C GLU A 198 1.74 -6.15 -7.85
N GLU A 199 1.51 -4.93 -7.36
CA GLU A 199 0.21 -4.28 -7.45
C GLU A 199 -0.33 -4.26 -8.89
N ALA A 200 -1.64 -4.48 -9.04
CA ALA A 200 -2.35 -4.57 -10.31
C ALA A 200 -1.91 -5.72 -11.24
N SER A 201 -0.96 -6.56 -10.83
CA SER A 201 -0.54 -7.74 -11.57
C SER A 201 -1.29 -8.99 -11.13
N ARG A 202 -1.57 -9.89 -12.09
CA ARG A 202 -2.06 -11.27 -11.84
C ARG A 202 -0.93 -12.29 -11.81
N ASP A 203 0.30 -11.86 -12.05
CA ASP A 203 1.46 -12.72 -11.99
C ASP A 203 1.84 -12.91 -10.53
N LEU A 204 1.64 -14.14 -10.04
CA LEU A 204 1.94 -14.53 -8.68
C LEU A 204 3.24 -15.34 -8.68
N TYR A 205 4.17 -15.00 -7.80
CA TYR A 205 5.48 -15.61 -7.72
C TYR A 205 5.61 -16.37 -6.41
N LEU A 206 5.88 -17.67 -6.49
CA LEU A 206 6.26 -18.47 -5.33
C LEU A 206 7.74 -18.20 -5.01
N ILE A 207 7.99 -17.58 -3.85
CA ILE A 207 9.31 -17.14 -3.41
C ILE A 207 9.86 -17.97 -2.24
N TYR A 208 9.02 -18.81 -1.62
CA TYR A 208 9.43 -19.77 -0.60
C TYR A 208 8.44 -20.93 -0.53
N ALA A 209 8.96 -22.14 -0.33
CA ALA A 209 8.15 -23.33 -0.08
C ALA A 209 8.89 -24.32 0.84
N ASP A 210 8.22 -24.77 1.92
CA ASP A 210 8.63 -25.83 2.84
C ASP A 210 10.12 -25.75 3.24
N GLY A 211 10.56 -24.57 3.71
CA GLY A 211 11.92 -24.34 4.20
C GLY A 211 12.93 -23.93 3.13
N LYS A 212 12.53 -23.83 1.86
CA LYS A 212 13.43 -23.48 0.75
C LYS A 212 13.05 -22.14 0.11
N HIS A 213 14.02 -21.23 0.06
CA HIS A 213 13.94 -19.99 -0.70
C HIS A 213 13.96 -20.24 -2.21
N ARG A 214 13.16 -19.43 -2.91
CA ARG A 214 13.10 -19.37 -4.37
C ARG A 214 13.13 -17.92 -4.88
N GLY A 215 13.48 -16.94 -4.06
CA GLY A 215 13.46 -15.52 -4.47
C GLY A 215 14.41 -15.20 -5.62
N ASP A 216 15.53 -15.92 -5.76
CA ASP A 216 16.47 -15.74 -6.89
C ASP A 216 15.97 -16.37 -8.20
N ALA A 217 15.09 -17.36 -8.11
CA ALA A 217 14.49 -18.07 -9.23
C ALA A 217 13.02 -18.40 -8.92
N PRO A 218 12.15 -17.37 -8.83
CA PRO A 218 10.79 -17.54 -8.35
C PRO A 218 9.95 -18.32 -9.35
N VAL A 219 9.08 -19.19 -8.85
CA VAL A 219 8.17 -19.95 -9.72
C VAL A 219 6.98 -19.06 -10.04
N LYS A 220 6.88 -18.63 -11.30
CA LYS A 220 5.77 -17.83 -11.78
C LYS A 220 4.51 -18.67 -11.94
N MET A 221 3.41 -18.17 -11.43
CA MET A 221 2.09 -18.78 -11.43
C MET A 221 1.03 -17.74 -11.79
N LYS A 222 -0.19 -18.20 -12.07
CA LYS A 222 -1.35 -17.36 -12.30
C LYS A 222 -2.51 -17.82 -11.43
N HIS A 223 -3.31 -16.86 -11.00
CA HIS A 223 -4.62 -17.08 -10.38
C HIS A 223 -5.64 -16.12 -11.04
N TYR A 224 -6.91 -16.44 -10.91
CA TYR A 224 -8.02 -15.78 -11.60
C TYR A 224 -9.07 -15.24 -10.63
N SER A 225 -8.61 -14.58 -9.56
CA SER A 225 -9.48 -13.87 -8.63
C SER A 225 -9.87 -12.47 -9.16
N PHE A 226 -11.12 -12.05 -8.92
CA PHE A 226 -11.62 -10.73 -9.34
C PHE A 226 -10.96 -9.53 -8.62
N ASN A 227 -10.39 -9.75 -7.43
CA ASN A 227 -9.83 -8.71 -6.55
C ASN A 227 -8.33 -8.89 -6.27
N LEU A 228 -7.63 -9.69 -7.07
CA LEU A 228 -6.20 -10.01 -6.90
C LEU A 228 -5.85 -10.70 -5.56
N ASN A 229 -6.84 -11.23 -4.83
CA ASN A 229 -6.59 -12.11 -3.69
C ASN A 229 -6.53 -13.57 -4.18
N PRO A 230 -5.35 -14.22 -4.17
CA PRO A 230 -5.21 -15.60 -4.65
C PRO A 230 -6.04 -16.60 -3.84
N GLY A 231 -6.39 -16.30 -2.59
CA GLY A 231 -7.27 -17.13 -1.77
C GLY A 231 -8.72 -17.19 -2.26
N ASN A 232 -9.14 -16.28 -3.14
CA ASN A 232 -10.48 -16.29 -3.74
C ASN A 232 -10.56 -17.13 -5.03
N ASP A 233 -9.43 -17.65 -5.52
CA ASP A 233 -9.41 -18.62 -6.62
C ASP A 233 -9.44 -20.03 -6.03
N VAL A 234 -10.63 -20.62 -5.98
CA VAL A 234 -10.87 -21.92 -5.32
C VAL A 234 -10.11 -23.05 -6.00
N ASP A 235 -10.04 -23.06 -7.32
CA ASP A 235 -9.33 -24.11 -8.07
C ASP A 235 -7.82 -24.00 -7.83
N PHE A 236 -7.27 -22.78 -7.89
CA PHE A 236 -5.87 -22.53 -7.55
C PHE A 236 -5.53 -23.01 -6.14
N VAL A 237 -6.33 -22.61 -5.13
CA VAL A 237 -6.09 -23.00 -3.73
C VAL A 237 -6.17 -24.51 -3.53
N ARG A 238 -7.09 -25.21 -4.22
CA ARG A 238 -7.24 -26.67 -4.11
C ARG A 238 -6.04 -27.42 -4.68
N GLU A 239 -5.42 -26.91 -5.74
CA GLU A 239 -4.28 -27.57 -6.43
C GLU A 239 -2.92 -27.26 -5.79
N LEU A 240 -2.83 -26.17 -5.00
CA LEU A 240 -1.58 -25.74 -4.37
C LEU A 240 -0.90 -26.81 -3.50
N PRO A 241 -1.59 -27.55 -2.61
CA PRO A 241 -0.93 -28.54 -1.76
C PRO A 241 -0.17 -29.61 -2.55
N ASP A 242 -0.80 -30.18 -3.58
CA ASP A 242 -0.20 -31.20 -4.44
C ASP A 242 0.99 -30.65 -5.24
N LEU A 243 0.93 -29.38 -5.65
CA LEU A 243 2.07 -28.72 -6.27
C LEU A 243 3.24 -28.58 -5.29
N LEU A 244 2.98 -28.13 -4.05
CA LEU A 244 4.02 -27.96 -3.04
C LEU A 244 4.67 -29.30 -2.66
N ASP A 245 3.87 -30.36 -2.59
CA ASP A 245 4.37 -31.71 -2.30
C ASP A 245 5.29 -32.22 -3.40
N ARG A 246 4.91 -32.06 -4.68
CA ARG A 246 5.80 -32.37 -5.82
C ARG A 246 7.11 -31.58 -5.79
N LEU A 247 7.01 -30.27 -5.53
CA LEU A 247 8.20 -29.41 -5.43
C LEU A 247 9.14 -29.82 -4.29
N LYS A 248 8.60 -30.38 -3.21
CA LYS A 248 9.37 -30.90 -2.07
C LYS A 248 10.06 -32.22 -2.39
N GLU A 249 9.39 -33.11 -3.12
CA GLU A 249 9.95 -34.38 -3.60
C GLU A 249 11.11 -34.17 -4.58
N ASP A 250 10.94 -33.25 -5.54
CA ASP A 250 12.01 -32.86 -6.48
C ASP A 250 13.25 -32.35 -5.74
N ASN A 251 13.06 -31.57 -4.68
CA ASN A 251 14.18 -31.08 -3.86
C ASN A 251 14.90 -32.21 -3.11
N ARG A 252 14.15 -33.19 -2.58
CA ARG A 252 14.74 -34.35 -1.88
C ARG A 252 15.53 -35.24 -2.83
N SER A 253 15.01 -35.45 -4.04
CA SER A 253 15.68 -36.27 -5.06
C SER A 253 16.96 -35.60 -5.60
N LEU A 254 16.98 -34.26 -5.70
CA LEU A 254 18.19 -33.49 -6.00
C LEU A 254 19.22 -33.61 -4.87
N GLY A 255 18.82 -33.39 -3.60
CA GLY A 255 19.70 -33.49 -2.44
C GLY A 255 20.40 -34.86 -2.33
N ALA A 256 19.62 -35.94 -2.45
CA ALA A 256 20.12 -37.31 -2.39
C ALA A 256 21.15 -37.64 -3.48
N ARG A 257 21.05 -37.03 -4.68
CA ARG A 257 22.02 -37.23 -5.77
C ARG A 257 23.35 -36.51 -5.50
N THR A 258 23.31 -35.32 -4.89
CA THR A 258 24.52 -34.57 -4.50
C THR A 258 25.29 -35.25 -3.37
N ASP A 259 24.60 -35.82 -2.38
CA ASP A 259 25.23 -36.51 -1.26
C ASP A 259 25.93 -37.81 -1.70
N THR A 260 25.41 -38.50 -2.72
CA THR A 260 26.09 -39.67 -3.31
C THR A 260 27.29 -39.30 -4.19
N ALA A 261 27.35 -38.08 -4.73
CA ALA A 261 28.45 -37.63 -5.58
C ALA A 261 29.63 -37.04 -4.78
N SER A 262 29.39 -36.59 -3.53
CA SER A 262 30.45 -36.10 -2.63
C SER A 262 31.12 -37.22 -1.80
N ALA A 263 30.63 -38.45 -1.90
CA ALA A 263 31.12 -39.63 -1.17
C ALA A 263 31.92 -40.61 -2.06
N ALA A 264 32.29 -40.20 -3.28
CA ALA A 264 33.10 -40.95 -4.24
C ALA A 264 34.38 -40.18 -4.59
#